data_AF-A0A525C3S9-F1
#
_entry.id   AF-A0A525C3S9-F1
#
_cell.length_a   1.000
_cell.length_b   1.000
_cell.length_c   1.000
_cell.angle_alpha   90.00
_cell.angle_beta   90.00
_cell.angle_gamma   90.00
#
_symmetry.space_group_name_H-M   'P 1'
#
loop_
_entity.id
_entity.type
_entity.pdbx_description
1 polymer ?
#
loop_
_entity_poly.entity_id
_entity_poly.type
_entity_poly.pdbx_seq_one_letter_code
_entity_poly.pdbx_strand_id
1 'polypeptide(L)'
;MDTFNENMPLNNPNSDGDFGDEPEPIDLDAMVAIDKEQEKIRLPFAYAKRHKVLITDNNEETADVSYSDDTGVDAITEVRRRVGRKLKLTKYPALEFEQIMQKF
;
A
#
# COMPACT_ATOMS: atom_id res chain seq x y z
N MET A 1 -69.30 -40.73 27.45
CA MET A 1 -67.87 -41.08 27.56
C MET A 1 -67.18 -40.35 26.43
N ASP A 2 -66.41 -39.33 26.80
CA ASP A 2 -65.11 -38.91 26.22
C ASP A 2 -65.07 -38.58 24.71
N THR A 3 -64.57 -37.45 24.20
CA THR A 3 -63.61 -36.44 24.71
C THR A 3 -63.57 -35.26 23.72
N PHE A 4 -63.34 -34.04 24.24
CA PHE A 4 -62.49 -32.96 23.70
C PHE A 4 -62.38 -32.73 22.17
N ASN A 5 -62.75 -31.53 21.69
CA ASN A 5 -61.74 -30.51 21.36
C ASN A 5 -62.37 -29.12 21.13
N GLU A 6 -62.24 -28.23 22.11
CA GLU A 6 -62.30 -26.78 21.95
C GLU A 6 -60.91 -26.30 21.47
N ASN A 7 -60.82 -25.55 20.38
CA ASN A 7 -60.29 -24.18 20.41
C ASN A 7 -60.08 -23.58 19.00
N MET A 8 -60.65 -22.37 18.94
CA MET A 8 -60.51 -21.20 18.06
C MET A 8 -59.39 -21.11 17.00
N PRO A 9 -59.64 -20.33 15.93
CA PRO A 9 -58.67 -20.04 14.88
C PRO A 9 -57.44 -19.30 15.44
N LEU A 10 -56.26 -19.76 15.03
CA LEU A 10 -54.99 -19.09 15.24
C LEU A 10 -55.03 -17.70 14.57
N ASN A 11 -55.18 -16.69 15.41
CA ASN A 11 -54.91 -15.30 15.09
C ASN A 11 -53.41 -15.22 14.72
N ASN A 12 -53.09 -15.08 13.43
CA ASN A 12 -51.72 -14.88 12.99
C ASN A 12 -51.37 -13.39 13.14
N PRO A 13 -50.49 -12.99 14.08
CA PRO A 13 -50.12 -11.61 14.29
C PRO A 13 -48.95 -11.28 13.36
N ASN A 14 -49.16 -11.35 12.05
CA ASN A 14 -48.27 -10.66 11.12
C ASN A 14 -48.75 -9.22 11.03
N SER A 15 -48.61 -8.52 12.16
CA SER A 15 -48.65 -7.08 12.27
C SER A 15 -47.38 -6.54 11.63
N ASP A 16 -47.52 -5.90 10.48
CA ASP A 16 -46.82 -4.70 10.02
C ASP A 16 -45.53 -4.37 10.80
N GLY A 17 -44.51 -5.19 10.58
CA GLY A 17 -43.14 -4.83 10.85
C GLY A 17 -42.66 -3.98 9.69
N ASP A 18 -42.68 -2.67 9.88
CA ASP A 18 -41.97 -1.67 9.10
C ASP A 18 -40.47 -2.02 9.04
N PHE A 19 -40.08 -2.87 8.10
CA PHE A 19 -38.68 -3.13 7.75
C PHE A 19 -38.19 -2.08 6.74
N GLY A 20 -38.47 -0.81 7.04
CA GLY A 20 -37.94 0.35 6.34
C GLY A 20 -36.46 0.64 6.62
N ASP A 21 -35.67 -0.39 6.92
CA ASP A 21 -34.22 -0.34 6.88
C ASP A 21 -33.77 -1.40 5.87
N GLU A 22 -33.98 -1.11 4.58
CA GLU A 22 -33.10 -1.68 3.57
C GLU A 22 -31.68 -1.30 4.02
N PRO A 23 -30.76 -2.27 4.23
CA PRO A 23 -29.41 -1.92 4.60
C PRO A 23 -28.88 -1.00 3.51
N GLU A 24 -28.54 0.23 3.88
CA GLU A 24 -27.96 1.15 2.92
C GLU A 24 -26.81 0.44 2.20
N PRO A 25 -26.71 0.58 0.86
CA PRO A 25 -25.64 -0.05 0.12
C PRO A 25 -24.33 0.42 0.74
N ILE A 26 -23.58 -0.53 1.30
CA ILE A 26 -22.23 -0.27 1.78
C ILE A 26 -21.49 0.27 0.57
N ASP A 27 -21.15 1.56 0.61
CA ASP A 27 -20.33 2.19 -0.41
C ASP A 27 -18.94 1.54 -0.34
N LEU A 28 -18.79 0.50 -1.15
CA LEU A 28 -17.57 -0.29 -1.23
C LEU A 28 -16.38 0.58 -1.64
N ASP A 29 -16.61 1.72 -2.31
CA ASP A 29 -15.55 2.66 -2.67
C ASP A 29 -15.06 3.45 -1.44
N ALA A 30 -15.92 3.73 -0.47
CA ALA A 30 -15.56 4.43 0.77
C ALA A 30 -14.74 3.57 1.75
N MET A 31 -14.81 2.22 1.67
CA MET A 31 -13.98 1.32 2.47
C MET A 31 -12.55 1.13 1.92
N VAL A 32 -12.26 1.63 0.71
CA VAL A 32 -10.91 1.57 0.10
C VAL A 32 -10.12 2.86 0.32
N ALA A 33 -10.39 3.59 1.41
CA ALA A 33 -9.38 4.46 2.03
C ALA A 33 -8.49 3.62 2.96
N ILE A 34 -8.05 2.46 2.50
CA ILE A 34 -6.99 1.71 3.19
C ILE A 34 -5.73 2.51 2.90
N ASP A 35 -5.18 3.14 3.94
CA ASP A 35 -3.83 3.71 3.96
C ASP A 35 -2.91 2.80 3.14
N LYS A 36 -2.63 3.19 1.91
CA LYS A 36 -1.52 2.62 1.17
C LYS A 36 -0.29 3.11 1.90
N GLU A 37 0.15 2.39 2.92
CA GLU A 37 1.53 2.44 3.37
C GLU A 37 2.37 2.13 2.11
N GLN A 38 2.81 3.20 1.45
CA GLN A 38 3.52 3.11 0.19
C GLN A 38 4.77 2.30 0.45
N GLU A 39 4.81 1.08 -0.08
CA GLU A 39 5.92 0.16 0.14
C GLU A 39 7.21 0.82 -0.36
N LYS A 40 8.08 1.22 0.58
CA LYS A 40 9.32 1.91 0.25
C LYS A 40 10.21 0.98 -0.57
N ILE A 41 10.48 1.36 -1.81
CA ILE A 41 11.35 0.58 -2.70
C ILE A 41 12.78 0.67 -2.19
N ARG A 42 13.40 -0.47 -1.90
CA ARG A 42 14.82 -0.56 -1.53
C ARG A 42 15.64 -1.30 -2.57
N LEU A 43 16.91 -0.94 -2.67
CA LEU A 43 17.91 -1.69 -3.43
C LEU A 43 18.54 -2.76 -2.54
N PRO A 44 18.86 -3.95 -3.10
CA PRO A 44 19.72 -4.90 -2.39
C PRO A 44 21.06 -4.24 -2.04
N PHE A 45 21.52 -4.42 -0.81
CA PHE A 45 22.76 -3.78 -0.33
C PHE A 45 23.97 -4.07 -1.24
N ALA A 46 24.11 -5.31 -1.70
CA ALA A 46 25.19 -5.70 -2.61
C ALA A 46 25.15 -4.92 -3.94
N TYR A 47 23.95 -4.65 -4.46
CA TYR A 47 23.78 -3.85 -5.68
C TYR A 47 24.14 -2.39 -5.40
N ALA A 48 23.62 -1.82 -4.32
CA ALA A 48 23.91 -0.44 -3.93
C ALA A 48 25.41 -0.19 -3.72
N LYS A 49 26.10 -1.12 -3.05
CA LYS A 49 27.54 -1.08 -2.82
C LYS A 49 28.36 -1.26 -4.09
N ARG A 50 28.04 -2.26 -4.91
CA ARG A 50 28.81 -2.55 -6.13
C ARG A 50 28.72 -1.41 -7.15
N HIS A 51 27.53 -0.83 -7.30
CA HIS A 51 27.25 0.19 -8.31
C HIS A 51 27.29 1.62 -7.75
N LYS A 52 27.61 1.76 -6.45
CA LYS A 52 27.67 3.03 -5.72
C LYS A 52 26.43 3.91 -5.93
N VAL A 53 25.25 3.30 -5.80
CA VAL A 53 23.95 3.96 -5.98
C VAL A 53 22.98 3.54 -4.90
N LEU A 54 22.26 4.49 -4.29
CA LEU A 54 21.38 4.25 -3.15
C LEU A 54 20.08 5.03 -3.30
N ILE A 55 18.95 4.39 -3.03
CA ILE A 55 17.67 5.09 -2.86
C ILE A 55 17.58 5.51 -1.39
N THR A 56 17.63 6.81 -1.11
CA THR A 56 17.60 7.34 0.27
C THR A 56 16.18 7.54 0.77
N ASP A 57 15.27 7.93 -0.12
CA ASP A 57 13.84 8.00 0.15
C ASP A 57 13.04 7.85 -1.14
N ASN A 58 11.77 7.46 -1.03
CA ASN A 58 10.85 7.45 -2.16
C ASN A 58 9.39 7.56 -1.73
N ASN A 59 8.61 8.19 -2.60
CA ASN A 59 7.15 8.32 -2.54
C ASN A 59 6.54 7.99 -3.91
N GLU A 60 5.22 8.13 -4.04
CA GLU A 60 4.46 7.83 -5.27
C GLU A 60 4.94 8.57 -6.54
N GLU A 61 5.53 9.76 -6.41
CA GLU A 61 5.91 10.58 -7.57
C GLU A 61 7.42 10.56 -7.85
N THR A 62 8.22 10.47 -6.78
CA THR A 62 9.66 10.72 -6.84
C THR A 62 10.44 9.74 -5.98
N ALA A 63 11.67 9.44 -6.40
CA ALA A 63 12.68 8.78 -5.58
C ALA A 63 13.95 9.61 -5.49
N ASP A 64 14.41 9.82 -4.27
CA ASP A 64 15.67 10.46 -3.96
C ASP A 64 16.78 9.40 -4.07
N VAL A 65 17.70 9.63 -4.99
CA VAL A 65 18.78 8.69 -5.34
C VAL A 65 20.12 9.38 -5.17
N SER A 66 20.92 8.86 -4.24
CA SER A 66 22.30 9.24 -4.05
C SER A 66 23.20 8.36 -4.92
N TYR A 67 24.19 8.92 -5.58
CA TYR A 67 25.14 8.18 -6.42
C TYR A 67 26.54 8.79 -6.37
N SER A 68 27.56 8.05 -6.82
CA SER A 68 28.94 8.53 -6.85
C SER A 68 29.48 8.86 -8.24
N ASP A 69 30.66 9.50 -8.29
CA ASP A 69 31.41 9.72 -9.54
C ASP A 69 31.68 8.45 -10.35
N ASP A 70 31.80 7.30 -9.69
CA ASP A 70 32.11 6.02 -10.33
C ASP A 70 30.84 5.25 -10.73
N THR A 71 29.65 5.79 -10.47
CA THR A 71 28.38 5.15 -10.83
C THR A 71 28.20 5.15 -12.34
N GLY A 72 28.13 3.95 -12.92
CA GLY A 72 27.78 3.79 -14.34
C GLY A 72 26.35 4.23 -14.65
N VAL A 73 26.14 4.77 -15.85
CA VAL A 73 24.81 5.19 -16.34
C VAL A 73 23.80 4.03 -16.34
N ASP A 74 24.27 2.81 -16.61
CA ASP A 74 23.45 1.60 -16.59
C ASP A 74 22.83 1.35 -15.21
N ALA A 75 23.58 1.63 -14.14
CA ALA A 75 23.08 1.45 -12.79
C ALA A 75 21.95 2.43 -12.47
N ILE A 76 22.06 3.69 -12.89
CA ILE A 76 21.02 4.71 -12.74
C ILE A 76 19.79 4.33 -13.57
N THR A 77 20.01 3.77 -14.76
CA THR A 77 18.94 3.32 -15.66
C THR A 77 18.15 2.17 -15.04
N GLU A 78 18.84 1.21 -14.43
CA GLU A 78 18.19 0.10 -13.72
C GLU A 78 17.44 0.58 -12.47
N VAL A 79 17.98 1.55 -11.73
CA VAL A 79 17.26 2.19 -10.61
C VAL A 79 15.98 2.86 -11.11
N ARG A 80 16.05 3.60 -12.23
CA ARG A 80 14.87 4.20 -12.86
C ARG A 80 13.84 3.15 -13.26
N ARG A 81 14.28 2.04 -13.86
CA ARG A 81 13.42 0.92 -14.26
C ARG A 81 12.73 0.29 -13.06
N ARG A 82 13.45 0.10 -11.95
CA ARG A 82 12.95 -0.51 -10.72
C ARG A 82 11.97 0.39 -9.97
N VAL A 83 12.25 1.69 -9.90
CA VAL A 83 11.40 2.66 -9.20
C VAL A 83 10.16 3.01 -10.02
N GLY A 84 10.29 3.12 -11.35
CA GLY A 84 9.17 3.47 -12.24
C GLY A 84 8.67 4.92 -12.12
N ARG A 85 9.39 5.77 -11.38
CA ARG A 85 8.99 7.15 -11.05
C ARG A 85 10.13 8.13 -11.37
N LYS A 86 9.89 9.43 -11.15
CA LYS A 86 10.89 10.47 -11.40
C LYS A 86 12.04 10.35 -10.39
N LEU A 87 13.28 10.40 -10.86
CA LEU A 87 14.45 10.37 -9.99
C LEU A 87 14.92 11.78 -9.68
N LYS A 88 15.21 12.05 -8.40
CA LYS A 88 15.99 13.19 -7.94
C LYS A 88 17.39 12.69 -7.63
N LEU A 89 18.37 13.09 -8.44
CA LEU A 89 19.72 12.57 -8.36
C LEU A 89 20.61 13.52 -7.56
N THR A 90 21.23 13.01 -6.51
CA THR A 90 22.25 13.73 -5.73
C THR A 90 23.58 13.03 -5.87
N LYS A 91 24.57 13.76 -6.39
CA LYS A 91 25.91 13.23 -6.63
C LYS A 91 26.81 13.48 -5.42
N TYR A 92 27.58 12.48 -5.04
CA TYR A 92 28.58 12.55 -3.97
C TYR A 92 29.95 12.05 -4.47
N PRO A 93 31.05 12.59 -3.94
CA PRO A 93 32.36 11.97 -4.07
C PRO A 93 32.34 10.52 -3.56
N ALA A 94 33.17 9.65 -4.14
CA ALA A 94 33.20 8.23 -3.77
C ALA A 94 33.39 7.98 -2.26
N LEU A 95 34.23 8.78 -1.59
CA LEU A 95 34.48 8.67 -0.15
C LEU A 95 33.25 9.06 0.69
N GLU A 96 32.55 10.11 0.31
CA GLU A 96 31.33 10.58 0.99
C GLU A 96 30.18 9.61 0.78
N PHE A 97 30.07 9.01 -0.41
CA PHE A 97 29.06 8.00 -0.71
C PHE A 97 29.17 6.78 0.23
N GLU A 98 30.39 6.27 0.46
CA GLU A 98 30.62 5.16 1.38
C GLU A 98 30.18 5.49 2.82
N GLN A 99 30.39 6.73 3.27
CA GLN A 99 29.92 7.18 4.59
C GLN A 99 28.39 7.24 4.68
N ILE A 100 27.72 7.64 3.60
CA ILE A 100 26.26 7.63 3.52
C ILE A 100 25.76 6.18 3.59
N MET A 101 26.36 5.28 2.82
CA MET A 101 25.97 3.88 2.75
C MET A 101 26.10 3.13 4.09
N GLN A 102 27.02 3.53 4.97
CA GLN A 102 27.15 2.94 6.31
C GLN A 102 26.00 3.31 7.27
N LYS A 103 25.22 4.35 6.96
CA LYS A 103 24.12 4.82 7.80
C LYS A 103 22.77 4.19 7.45
N PHE A 104 22.69 3.44 6.35
CA PHE A 104 21.48 2.84 5.81
C PHE A 104 21.54 1.32 5.86
#